data_AF-A0A381S2Y8-F1
#
_entry.id   AF-A0A381S2Y8-F1
#
_cell.length_a   1.000
_cell.length_b   1.000
_cell.length_c   1.000
_cell.angle_alpha   90.00
_cell.angle_beta   90.00
_cell.angle_gamma   90.00
#
_symmetry.space_group_name_H-M   'P 1'
#
loop_
_entity.id
_entity.type
_entity.pdbx_description
1 polymer ?
#
loop_
_entity_poly.entity_id
_entity_poly.type
_entity_poly.pdbx_seq_one_letter_code
_entity_poly.pdbx_strand_id
1 'polypeptide(L)'
;GYEMEGAPCVILTTTGRRTGKVRRTPLIRVHDGDNYLVVASLGGAPQHPVWYLNLLADPEVTLQDRGVVHELVARTASPEEKAGLWPIAVAVWPDYANYQAKTERDIPLVVLEAR
;
A
#
# COMPACT_ATOMS: atom_id res chain seq x y z
N GLY A 1 5.83 -13.67 -13.42
CA GLY A 1 6.49 -13.73 -12.10
C GLY A 1 5.67 -12.95 -11.09
N TYR A 2 5.98 -13.07 -9.80
CA TYR A 2 5.33 -12.29 -8.72
C TYR A 2 6.22 -11.14 -8.25
N GLU A 3 7.20 -10.74 -9.05
CA GLU A 3 8.23 -9.77 -8.68
C GLU A 3 8.15 -8.54 -9.59
N MET A 4 8.38 -7.36 -9.00
CA MET A 4 8.55 -6.08 -9.66
C MET A 4 9.95 -5.58 -9.33
N GLU A 5 10.80 -5.44 -10.35
CA GLU A 5 12.19 -4.97 -10.18
C GLU A 5 13.00 -5.77 -9.12
N GLY A 6 12.72 -7.07 -9.01
CA GLY A 6 13.39 -7.97 -8.06
C GLY A 6 12.79 -8.01 -6.66
N ALA A 7 11.75 -7.21 -6.38
CA ALA A 7 11.01 -7.26 -5.12
C ALA A 7 9.70 -8.05 -5.26
N PRO A 8 9.33 -8.92 -4.29
CA PRO A 8 8.04 -9.59 -4.30
C PRO A 8 6.88 -8.60 -4.28
N CYS A 9 5.79 -8.93 -4.96
CA CYS A 9 4.59 -8.10 -5.08
C CYS A 9 3.32 -8.82 -4.63
N VAL A 10 2.36 -8.00 -4.24
CA VAL A 10 0.98 -8.35 -3.95
C VAL A 10 0.05 -7.59 -4.89
N ILE A 11 -1.14 -8.13 -5.16
CA ILE A 11 -2.17 -7.43 -5.92
C ILE A 11 -3.24 -6.92 -4.96
N LEU A 12 -3.26 -5.59 -4.78
CA LEU A 12 -4.32 -4.91 -4.05
C LEU A 12 -5.54 -4.74 -4.94
N THR A 13 -6.69 -5.18 -4.47
CA THR A 13 -7.98 -4.97 -5.12
C THR A 13 -8.82 -3.99 -4.31
N THR A 14 -9.32 -2.94 -4.98
CA THR A 14 -10.16 -1.88 -4.39
C THR A 14 -11.41 -1.64 -5.23
N THR A 15 -12.45 -1.08 -4.62
CA THR A 15 -13.64 -0.58 -5.33
C THR A 15 -13.41 0.86 -5.80
N GLY A 16 -13.55 1.11 -7.11
CA GLY A 16 -13.34 2.45 -7.66
C GLY A 16 -14.38 3.45 -7.16
N ARG A 17 -14.01 4.39 -6.27
CA ARG A 17 -14.93 5.31 -5.56
C ARG A 17 -15.90 6.11 -6.45
N ARG A 18 -15.52 6.36 -7.71
CA ARG A 18 -16.35 7.09 -8.69
C ARG A 18 -17.18 6.17 -9.60
N THR A 19 -16.78 4.92 -9.73
CA THR A 19 -17.26 4.03 -10.80
C THR A 19 -17.90 2.74 -10.28
N GLY A 20 -17.70 2.37 -9.01
CA GLY A 20 -18.06 1.06 -8.45
C GLY A 20 -17.28 -0.12 -9.03
N LYS A 21 -16.43 0.09 -10.04
CA LYS A 21 -15.67 -0.97 -10.70
C LYS A 21 -14.49 -1.44 -9.86
N VAL A 22 -14.26 -2.74 -9.86
CA VAL A 22 -13.07 -3.39 -9.28
C VAL A 22 -11.79 -2.87 -9.96
N ARG A 23 -10.80 -2.50 -9.15
CA ARG A 23 -9.47 -2.04 -9.58
C ARG A 23 -8.39 -2.88 -8.92
N ARG A 24 -7.43 -3.37 -9.72
CA ARG A 24 -6.30 -4.17 -9.26
C ARG A 24 -5.00 -3.39 -9.45
N THR A 25 -4.18 -3.31 -8.41
CA THR A 25 -2.91 -2.58 -8.43
C THR A 25 -1.81 -3.48 -7.87
N PRO A 26 -0.74 -3.77 -8.62
CA PRO A 26 0.44 -4.42 -8.08
C PRO A 26 1.19 -3.45 -7.16
N LEU A 27 1.60 -3.93 -5.98
CA LEU A 27 2.36 -3.17 -4.98
C LEU A 27 3.48 -4.05 -4.42
N ILE A 28 4.54 -3.42 -3.91
CA ILE A 28 5.61 -4.13 -3.20
C ILE A 28 5.02 -4.82 -1.97
N ARG A 29 5.40 -6.08 -1.77
CA ARG A 29 4.97 -6.91 -0.64
C ARG A 29 5.79 -6.54 0.60
N VAL A 30 5.15 -5.89 1.58
CA VAL A 30 5.74 -5.58 2.89
C VAL A 30 4.87 -6.19 3.99
N HIS A 31 5.50 -6.85 4.96
CA HIS A 31 4.86 -7.49 6.10
C HIS A 31 5.24 -6.80 7.41
N ASP A 32 4.31 -6.76 8.34
CA ASP A 32 4.51 -6.40 9.75
C ASP A 32 3.69 -7.36 10.63
N GLY A 33 4.35 -8.39 11.17
CA GLY A 33 3.66 -9.51 11.83
C GLY A 33 2.67 -10.19 10.89
N ASP A 34 1.39 -10.21 11.27
CA ASP A 34 0.28 -10.78 10.49
C ASP A 34 -0.34 -9.76 9.50
N ASN A 35 0.12 -8.50 9.54
CA ASN A 35 -0.42 -7.42 8.72
C ASN A 35 0.42 -7.19 7.46
N TYR A 36 -0.22 -6.63 6.44
CA TYR A 36 0.49 -6.12 5.26
C TYR A 36 0.60 -4.60 5.31
N LEU A 37 1.73 -4.07 4.85
CA LEU A 37 1.92 -2.63 4.67
C LEU A 37 1.92 -2.29 3.18
N VAL A 38 1.17 -1.27 2.78
CA VAL A 38 1.19 -0.73 1.40
C VAL A 38 1.44 0.77 1.41
N VAL A 39 2.31 1.24 0.49
CA VAL A 39 2.79 2.63 0.48
C VAL A 39 2.24 3.40 -0.71
N ALA A 40 1.50 4.48 -0.44
CA ALA A 40 0.86 5.33 -1.45
C ALA A 40 1.84 6.37 -2.06
N SER A 41 2.98 5.89 -2.57
CA SER A 41 4.08 6.73 -3.04
C SER A 41 3.87 7.30 -4.43
N LEU A 42 3.36 6.51 -5.38
CA LEU A 42 3.31 6.85 -6.81
C LEU A 42 4.66 7.41 -7.31
N GLY A 43 5.77 6.82 -6.88
CA GLY A 43 7.13 7.26 -7.25
C GLY A 43 7.51 8.66 -6.72
N GLY A 44 6.80 9.19 -5.73
CA GLY A 44 7.00 10.55 -5.21
C GLY A 44 6.18 11.62 -5.94
N ALA A 45 5.25 11.22 -6.82
CA ALA A 45 4.36 12.17 -7.47
C ALA A 45 3.56 13.01 -6.45
N PRO A 46 3.26 14.28 -6.77
CA PRO A 46 2.53 15.17 -5.85
C PRO A 46 1.11 14.66 -5.57
N GLN A 47 0.49 13.96 -6.53
CA GLN A 47 -0.81 13.33 -6.36
C GLN A 47 -0.76 11.99 -5.62
N HIS A 48 -1.84 11.69 -4.90
CA HIS A 48 -2.08 10.34 -4.40
C HIS A 48 -2.44 9.36 -5.53
N PRO A 49 -2.04 8.09 -5.43
CA PRO A 49 -2.49 7.07 -6.36
C PRO A 49 -3.99 6.80 -6.20
N VAL A 50 -4.65 6.42 -7.30
CA VAL A 50 -6.11 6.22 -7.34
C VAL A 50 -6.58 5.16 -6.36
N TRP A 51 -5.80 4.09 -6.13
CA TRP A 51 -6.16 3.04 -5.17
C TRP A 51 -6.20 3.56 -3.72
N TYR A 52 -5.34 4.53 -3.37
CA TYR A 52 -5.36 5.17 -2.05
C TYR A 52 -6.61 6.03 -1.89
N LEU A 53 -7.00 6.72 -2.96
CA LEU A 53 -8.24 7.49 -2.95
C LEU A 53 -9.48 6.58 -2.87
N ASN A 54 -9.41 5.36 -3.41
CA ASN A 54 -10.47 4.36 -3.30
C ASN A 54 -10.61 3.84 -1.87
N LEU A 55 -9.51 3.44 -1.21
CA LEU A 55 -9.58 2.90 0.16
C LEU A 55 -10.06 3.92 1.19
N LEU A 56 -9.80 5.21 0.96
CA LEU A 56 -10.34 6.27 1.82
C LEU A 56 -11.87 6.37 1.75
N ALA A 57 -12.48 5.89 0.66
CA ALA A 57 -13.93 5.87 0.50
C ALA A 57 -14.55 4.53 0.93
N ASP A 58 -13.82 3.44 0.73
CA ASP A 58 -14.23 2.07 1.07
C ASP A 58 -13.00 1.27 1.52
N PRO A 59 -12.82 1.03 2.82
CA PRO A 59 -11.63 0.38 3.36
C PRO A 59 -11.63 -1.14 3.14
N GLU A 60 -12.73 -1.75 2.69
CA GLU A 60 -12.77 -3.19 2.42
C GLU A 60 -11.98 -3.51 1.14
N VAL A 61 -10.96 -4.35 1.28
CA VAL A 61 -10.05 -4.70 0.19
C VAL A 61 -9.78 -6.19 0.17
N THR A 62 -9.35 -6.69 -0.99
CA THR A 62 -8.70 -8.00 -1.05
C THR A 62 -7.26 -7.86 -1.47
N LEU A 63 -6.37 -8.57 -0.80
CA LEU A 63 -4.95 -8.63 -1.14
C LEU A 63 -4.61 -10.03 -1.64
N GLN A 64 -4.10 -10.13 -2.86
CA GLN A 64 -3.58 -11.39 -3.38
C GLN A 64 -2.07 -11.46 -3.17
N ASP A 65 -1.61 -12.44 -2.39
CA ASP A 65 -0.21 -12.79 -2.20
C ASP A 65 0.05 -14.15 -2.85
N ARG A 66 0.69 -14.12 -4.02
CA ARG A 66 0.87 -15.30 -4.89
C ARG A 66 -0.49 -15.96 -5.21
N GLY A 67 -0.71 -17.18 -4.71
CA GLY A 67 -1.94 -17.94 -4.92
C GLY A 67 -3.00 -17.74 -3.84
N VAL A 68 -2.69 -16.99 -2.77
CA VAL A 68 -3.58 -16.80 -1.63
C VAL A 68 -4.25 -15.43 -1.75
N VAL A 69 -5.54 -15.37 -1.44
CA VAL A 69 -6.33 -14.13 -1.39
C VAL A 69 -6.79 -13.91 0.03
N HIS A 70 -6.53 -12.71 0.56
CA HIS A 70 -6.92 -12.26 1.88
C HIS A 70 -7.98 -11.18 1.75
N GLU A 71 -9.06 -11.29 2.52
CA GLU A 71 -10.02 -10.20 2.75
C GLU A 71 -9.54 -9.40 3.96
N LEU A 72 -9.30 -8.10 3.78
CA LEU A 72 -8.65 -7.24 4.78
C LEU A 72 -9.35 -5.89 4.86
N VAL A 73 -9.11 -5.17 5.95
CA VAL A 73 -9.52 -3.79 6.13
C VAL A 73 -8.29 -2.89 6.02
N ALA A 74 -8.39 -1.85 5.19
CA ALA A 74 -7.33 -0.88 4.98
C ALA A 74 -7.49 0.34 5.89
N ARG A 75 -6.41 0.76 6.53
CA ARG A 75 -6.36 1.99 7.34
C ARG A 75 -5.06 2.73 7.10
N THR A 76 -5.16 4.05 6.89
CA THR A 76 -3.96 4.90 6.88
C THR A 76 -3.36 4.94 8.28
N ALA A 77 -2.08 4.59 8.40
CA ALA A 77 -1.35 4.68 9.66
C ALA A 77 -1.33 6.14 10.16
N SER A 78 -1.47 6.34 11.46
CA SER A 78 -1.24 7.64 12.08
C SER A 78 0.24 8.04 11.93
N PRO A 79 0.59 9.32 12.12
CA PRO A 79 2.00 9.75 12.12
C PRO A 79 2.88 8.94 13.09
N GLU A 80 2.34 8.60 14.27
CA GLU A 80 3.03 7.83 15.30
C GLU A 80 3.26 6.38 14.88
N GLU A 81 2.23 5.73 14.34
CA GLU A 81 2.34 4.37 13.81
C GLU A 81 3.31 4.33 12.62
N LYS A 82 3.18 5.29 11.69
CA LYS A 82 4.04 5.40 10.52
C LYS A 82 5.51 5.55 10.92
N ALA A 83 5.84 6.27 12.00
CA ALA A 83 7.21 6.41 12.46
C ALA A 83 7.86 5.05 12.81
N GLY A 84 7.09 4.11 13.37
CA GLY A 84 7.55 2.75 13.67
C GLY A 84 7.53 1.80 12.46
N LEU A 85 6.55 1.96 11.56
CA LEU A 85 6.32 1.07 10.42
C LEU A 85 7.14 1.43 9.17
N TRP A 86 7.48 2.70 8.99
CA TRP A 86 8.20 3.19 7.82
C TRP A 86 9.57 2.52 7.61
N PRO A 87 10.40 2.29 8.65
CA PRO A 87 11.66 1.56 8.50
C PRO A 87 11.49 0.15 7.92
N ILE A 88 10.38 -0.53 8.24
CA ILE A 88 10.07 -1.87 7.71
C ILE A 88 9.85 -1.80 6.20
N ALA A 89 9.05 -0.83 5.74
CA ALA A 89 8.80 -0.62 4.32
C ALA A 89 10.08 -0.26 3.55
N VAL A 90 10.92 0.63 4.11
CA VAL A 90 12.20 1.03 3.51
C VAL A 90 13.21 -0.13 3.47
N ALA A 91 13.21 -1.02 4.47
CA ALA A 91 14.09 -2.19 4.46
C ALA A 91 13.78 -3.15 3.29
N VAL A 92 12.51 -3.26 2.91
CA VAL A 92 12.07 -4.06 1.76
C VAL A 92 12.30 -3.32 0.44
N TRP A 93 12.00 -2.03 0.40
CA TRP A 93 12.15 -1.19 -0.79
C TRP A 93 12.79 0.16 -0.45
N PRO A 94 14.14 0.23 -0.49
CA PRO A 94 14.90 1.42 -0.06
C PRO A 94 14.50 2.71 -0.79
N ASP A 95 13.99 2.56 -2.00
CA ASP A 95 13.55 3.65 -2.86
C ASP A 95 12.38 4.46 -2.27
N TYR A 96 11.62 3.92 -1.30
CA TYR A 96 10.62 4.71 -0.58
C TYR A 96 11.22 5.93 0.13
N ALA A 97 12.44 5.83 0.66
CA ALA A 97 13.12 6.97 1.26
C ALA A 97 13.42 8.06 0.20
N ASN A 98 13.86 7.64 -1.00
CA ASN A 98 14.08 8.55 -2.12
C ASN A 98 12.78 9.24 -2.56
N TYR A 99 11.66 8.52 -2.58
CA TYR A 99 10.36 9.09 -2.97
C TYR A 99 9.86 10.11 -1.96
N GLN A 100 9.98 9.82 -0.66
CA GLN A 100 9.57 10.73 0.41
C GLN A 100 10.41 12.02 0.41
N ALA A 101 11.71 11.94 0.10
CA ALA A 101 12.58 13.11 0.01
C ALA A 101 12.30 14.02 -1.21
N LYS A 102 11.64 13.49 -2.24
CA LYS A 102 11.34 14.20 -3.49
C LYS A 102 9.96 14.87 -3.51
N THR A 103 9.22 14.82 -2.41
CA THR A 103 7.87 15.37 -2.32
C THR A 103 7.63 16.05 -0.97
N GLU A 104 6.85 17.12 -0.97
CA GLU A 104 6.44 17.82 0.25
C GLU A 104 5.29 17.10 0.98
N ARG A 105 4.62 16.18 0.27
CA ARG A 105 3.50 15.40 0.81
C ARG A 105 4.03 14.31 1.73
N ASP A 106 3.41 14.17 2.90
CA ASP A 106 3.61 12.97 3.69
C ASP A 106 3.05 11.75 2.94
N ILE A 107 3.91 10.79 2.53
CA ILE A 107 3.48 9.63 1.74
C ILE A 107 2.69 8.68 2.65
N PRO A 108 1.39 8.42 2.41
CA PRO A 108 0.63 7.54 3.28
C PRO A 108 1.21 6.14 3.29
N LEU A 109 1.38 5.61 4.50
CA LEU A 109 1.57 4.20 4.77
C LEU A 109 0.20 3.67 5.22
N VAL A 110 -0.24 2.59 4.61
CA VAL A 110 -1.53 1.96 4.89
C VAL A 110 -1.28 0.58 5.45
N VAL A 111 -1.90 0.30 6.59
CA VAL A 111 -1.93 -1.01 7.22
C VAL A 111 -3.14 -1.77 6.68
N LEU A 112 -2.93 -3.01 6.27
CA LEU A 112 -3.98 -3.94 5.88
C LEU A 112 -4.01 -5.06 6.92
N GLU A 113 -5.09 -5.11 7.68
CA GLU A 113 -5.27 -6.01 8.81
C GLU A 113 -6.54 -6.86 8.63
N ALA A 114 -6.58 -8.03 9.27
CA ALA A 114 -7.80 -8.83 9.34
C ALA A 114 -8.89 -8.05 10.11
N ARG A 115 -10.15 -8.35 9.80
CA ARG A 115 -11.30 -7.74 10.47
C ARG A 115 -11.40 -8.15 11.94
#